data_AF-A0A957VRG4-F1
#
_entry.id   AF-A0A957VRG4-F1
#
_cell.length_a   1.000
_cell.length_b   1.000
_cell.length_c   1.000
_cell.angle_alpha   90.00
_cell.angle_beta   90.00
_cell.angle_gamma   90.00
#
_symmetry.space_group_name_H-M   'P 1'
#
loop_
_entity.id
_entity.type
_entity.pdbx_description
1 polymer ?
#
loop_
_entity_poly.entity_id
_entity_poly.type
_entity_poly.pdbx_seq_one_letter_code
_entity_poly.pdbx_strand_id
1 'polypeptide(L)' 'YLLDDYQLATLPGTAFNVRPEDLSLRLASSYLDMETDEAAQAVLDAYRADPDPDQFMREHHPATNEAIARFAAFVQSLG' A
#
# COMPACT_ATOMS: atom_id res chain seq x y z
N TYR A 1 -5.79 -1.88 16.37
CA TYR A 1 -4.61 -2.75 16.26
C TYR A 1 -3.76 -2.38 15.04
N LEU A 2 -4.08 -2.82 13.81
CA LEU A 2 -3.24 -2.47 12.63
C LEU A 2 -3.05 -0.96 12.42
N LEU A 3 -4.11 -0.16 12.61
CA LEU A 3 -4.00 1.30 12.53
C LEU A 3 -3.21 1.87 13.71
N ASP A 4 -3.45 1.40 14.92
CA ASP A 4 -2.90 2.00 16.14
C ASP A 4 -1.41 1.62 16.34
N ASP A 5 -1.06 0.36 16.07
CA ASP A 5 0.25 -0.21 16.39
C ASP A 5 1.19 -0.26 15.17
N TYR A 6 0.63 -0.37 13.97
CA TYR A 6 1.39 -0.44 12.72
C TYR A 6 1.11 0.73 11.78
N GLN A 7 0.25 1.68 12.16
CA GLN A 7 -0.11 2.83 11.32
C GLN A 7 -0.61 2.42 9.92
N LEU A 8 -1.29 1.27 9.83
CA LEU A 8 -1.87 0.74 8.60
C LEU A 8 -3.39 0.91 8.64
N ALA A 9 -3.89 1.83 7.82
CA ALA A 9 -5.32 1.98 7.59
C ALA A 9 -5.85 0.83 6.75
N THR A 10 -6.93 0.20 7.21
CA THR A 10 -7.52 -1.00 6.59
C THR A 10 -9.04 -0.94 6.65
N LEU A 11 -9.72 -1.69 5.79
CA LEU A 11 -11.17 -1.90 5.90
C LEU A 11 -11.47 -3.34 6.32
N PRO A 12 -12.34 -3.55 7.31
CA PRO A 12 -12.77 -4.89 7.67
C PRO A 12 -13.60 -5.50 6.53
N GLY A 13 -13.50 -6.81 6.32
CA GLY A 13 -14.28 -7.51 5.29
C GLY A 13 -15.80 -7.41 5.48
N THR A 14 -16.26 -7.15 6.70
CA THR A 14 -17.68 -6.91 7.00
C THR A 14 -18.25 -5.70 6.27
N ALA A 15 -17.42 -4.71 5.91
CA ALA A 15 -17.83 -3.59 5.05
C ALA A 15 -18.23 -4.04 3.63
N PHE A 16 -17.86 -5.26 3.24
CA PHE A 16 -18.15 -5.89 1.94
C PHE A 16 -19.03 -7.14 2.07
N ASN A 17 -19.83 -7.22 3.14
CA ASN A 17 -20.75 -8.33 3.39
C ASN A 17 -20.06 -9.70 3.55
N VAL A 18 -18.78 -9.71 3.94
CA VAL A 18 -18.06 -10.92 4.36
C VAL A 18 -18.37 -11.21 5.82
N ARG A 19 -18.54 -12.49 6.18
CA ARG A 19 -18.88 -12.86 7.54
C ARG A 19 -17.67 -12.65 8.48
N PRO A 20 -17.87 -12.23 9.74
CA PRO A 20 -16.77 -11.98 10.66
C PRO A 20 -15.85 -13.18 10.88
N GLU A 21 -16.40 -14.39 10.87
CA GLU A 21 -15.64 -15.64 11.03
C GLU A 21 -14.66 -15.94 9.88
N ASP A 22 -14.83 -15.30 8.72
CA ASP A 22 -13.95 -15.48 7.57
C ASP A 22 -12.65 -14.64 7.70
N LEU A 23 -12.49 -13.87 8.78
CA LEU A 23 -11.27 -13.13 9.18
C LEU A 23 -10.60 -12.38 8.02
N SER A 24 -11.39 -11.63 7.25
CA SER A 24 -10.92 -10.95 6.05
C SER A 24 -10.71 -9.45 6.28
N LEU A 25 -9.72 -8.91 5.58
CA LEU A 25 -9.34 -7.51 5.63
C LEU A 25 -8.98 -7.03 4.22
N ARG A 26 -9.41 -5.83 3.87
CA ARG A 26 -9.11 -5.21 2.57
C ARG A 26 -7.99 -4.19 2.73
N LEU A 27 -6.98 -4.36 1.89
CA LEU A 27 -5.86 -3.45 1.70
C LEU A 27 -5.97 -2.80 0.33
N ALA A 28 -5.66 -1.52 0.23
CA ALA A 28 -5.44 -0.83 -1.02
C ALA A 28 -3.97 -0.45 -1.10
N SER A 29 -3.19 -1.16 -1.90
CA SER A 29 -1.75 -0.89 -2.11
C SER A 29 -1.49 0.08 -3.25
N SER A 30 -2.49 0.33 -4.11
CA SER A 30 -2.43 1.25 -5.25
C SER A 30 -2.80 2.67 -4.87
N TYR A 31 -2.32 3.19 -3.74
CA TYR A 31 -2.44 4.62 -3.46
C TYR A 31 -1.35 5.34 -4.25
N LEU A 32 -1.66 5.60 -5.53
CA LEU A 32 -0.89 6.47 -6.37
C LEU A 32 -1.61 7.80 -6.37
N ASP A 33 -1.15 8.70 -5.51
CA ASP A 33 -1.75 10.01 -5.37
C ASP A 33 -1.40 10.86 -6.59
N MET A 34 -2.24 10.75 -7.61
CA MET A 34 -2.18 11.52 -8.84
C MET A 34 -3.20 12.65 -8.75
N GLU A 35 -3.18 13.40 -7.65
CA GLU A 35 -4.04 14.55 -7.34
C GLU A 35 -4.22 15.52 -8.53
N THR A 36 -3.23 15.56 -9.45
CA THR A 36 -3.31 16.29 -10.72
C THR A 36 -2.79 15.49 -11.91
N ASP A 37 -3.20 15.89 -13.12
CA ASP A 37 -2.71 15.33 -14.38
C ASP A 37 -1.19 15.50 -14.53
N GLU A 38 -0.62 16.60 -14.03
CA GLU A 38 0.83 16.83 -14.05
C GLU A 38 1.57 15.84 -13.15
N ALA A 39 1.03 15.57 -11.96
CA ALA A 39 1.59 14.56 -11.06
C ALA A 39 1.52 13.15 -11.69
N ALA A 40 0.40 12.84 -12.35
CA ALA A 40 0.23 11.60 -13.09
C ALA A 40 1.28 11.46 -14.21
N GLN A 41 1.46 12.51 -14.99
CA GLN A 41 2.38 12.52 -16.13
C GLN A 41 3.84 12.41 -15.66
N ALA A 42 4.21 13.07 -14.56
CA ALA A 42 5.55 12.99 -13.99
C ALA A 42 5.92 11.56 -13.56
N VAL A 43 4.99 10.83 -12.94
CA VAL A 43 5.18 9.41 -12.57
C VAL A 43 5.40 8.54 -13.82
N LEU A 44 4.60 8.75 -14.86
CA LEU A 44 4.75 8.02 -16.12
C LEU A 44 6.08 8.31 -16.82
N ASP A 45 6.51 9.57 -16.83
CA ASP A 45 7.76 9.97 -17.47
C ASP A 45 8.98 9.47 -16.70
N ALA A 46 8.93 9.46 -15.37
CA ALA A 46 9.96 8.86 -14.53
C ALA A 46 10.12 7.36 -14.83
N TYR A 47 9.02 6.60 -14.91
CA TYR A 47 9.09 5.17 -15.24
C TYR A 47 9.56 4.91 -16.69
N ARG A 48 9.20 5.78 -17.64
CA ARG A 48 9.68 5.67 -19.03
C ARG A 48 11.18 5.95 -19.14
N ALA A 49 11.71 6.85 -18.31
CA ALA A 49 13.12 7.20 -18.29
C ALA A 49 13.98 6.07 -17.69
N ASP A 50 13.47 5.38 -16.68
CA ASP A 50 14.13 4.23 -16.04
C ASP A 50 13.10 3.14 -15.69
N PRO A 51 12.87 2.16 -16.59
CA PRO A 51 11.79 1.19 -16.47
C PRO A 51 12.13 0.00 -15.54
N ASP A 52 12.97 0.19 -14.52
CA ASP A 52 13.20 -0.78 -13.45
C ASP A 52 12.13 -0.63 -12.35
N PRO A 53 11.22 -1.61 -12.17
CA PRO A 53 10.15 -1.51 -11.17
C PRO A 53 10.65 -1.43 -9.73
N ASP A 54 11.72 -2.13 -9.38
CA ASP A 54 12.24 -2.14 -8.01
C ASP A 54 12.89 -0.80 -7.68
N GLN A 55 13.63 -0.23 -8.64
CA GLN A 55 14.18 1.10 -8.50
C GLN A 55 13.08 2.15 -8.43
N PHE A 56 12.09 2.06 -9.31
CA PHE A 56 10.94 2.96 -9.34
C PHE A 56 10.18 2.97 -8.01
N MET A 57 9.89 1.79 -7.45
CA MET A 57 9.25 1.68 -6.13
C MET A 57 10.10 2.28 -5.03
N ARG A 58 11.42 2.08 -5.03
CA ARG A 58 12.33 2.67 -4.03
C ARG A 58 12.36 4.19 -4.08
N GLU A 59 12.44 4.77 -5.28
CA GLU A 59 12.65 6.20 -5.47
C GLU A 59 11.36 7.02 -5.46
N HIS A 60 10.25 6.47 -5.99
CA HIS A 60 8.99 7.20 -6.18
C HIS A 60 7.85 6.74 -5.26
N HIS A 61 7.97 5.61 -4.56
CA HIS A 61 6.94 5.09 -3.66
C HIS A 61 7.43 4.77 -2.23
N PRO A 62 8.15 5.68 -1.54
CA PRO A 62 8.70 5.41 -0.21
C PRO A 62 7.63 5.11 0.85
N ALA A 63 6.46 5.77 0.78
CA ALA A 63 5.35 5.52 1.69
C ALA A 63 4.77 4.10 1.53
N THR A 64 4.68 3.62 0.29
CA THR A 64 4.23 2.25 0.00
C THR A 64 5.21 1.22 0.52
N ASN A 65 6.52 1.45 0.35
CA ASN A 65 7.54 0.54 0.89
C ASN A 65 7.51 0.48 2.42
N GLU A 66 7.33 1.60 3.08
CA GLU A 66 7.16 1.66 4.54
C GLU A 66 5.91 0.90 4.99
N ALA A 67 4.78 1.06 4.29
CA ALA A 67 3.56 0.30 4.57
C ALA A 67 3.77 -1.22 4.42
N ILE A 68 4.48 -1.65 3.38
CA ILE A 68 4.86 -3.06 3.16
C ILE A 68 5.73 -3.57 4.32
N ALA A 69 6.73 -2.80 4.75
CA ALA A 69 7.62 -3.18 5.85
C ALA A 69 6.86 -3.35 7.18
N ARG A 70 5.95 -2.41 7.50
CA ARG A 70 5.09 -2.50 8.69
C ARG A 70 4.14 -3.69 8.63
N PHE A 71 3.60 -3.99 7.45
CA PHE A 71 2.73 -5.15 7.28
C PHE A 71 3.52 -6.46 7.45
N ALA A 72 4.75 -6.52 6.94
CA ALA A 72 5.63 -7.66 7.17
C ALA A 72 5.93 -7.88 8.65
N ALA A 73 6.19 -6.80 9.41
CA ALA A 73 6.39 -6.88 10.86
C ALA A 73 5.14 -7.41 11.60
N PHE A 74 3.94 -6.99 11.17
CA PHE A 74 2.70 -7.55 11.70
C PHE A 74 2.59 -9.05 11.43
N VAL A 75 2.77 -9.50 10.18
CA VAL A 75 2.69 -10.93 9.82
C VAL A 75 3.70 -11.76 10.62
N GLN A 76 4.92 -11.25 10.83
CA GLN A 76 5.93 -11.92 11.64
C GLN A 76 5.51 -12.06 13.10
N SER A 77 4.79 -11.09 13.67
CA SER A 77 4.29 -11.16 15.04
C SER A 77 3.19 -12.19 15.28
N LEU A 78 2.63 -12.77 14.20
CA LEU A 78 1.61 -13.83 14.29
C LEU A 78 2.21 -15.25 14.46
N GLY A 79 3.54 -15.39 14.33
CA GLY A 79 4.29 -16.65 14.54
C GLY A 79 5.08 -16.64 15.83
#